data_AF-A0A2Z2HSB5-F1
#
_entry.id   AF-A0A2Z2HSB5-F1
#
_cell.length_a   1.000
_cell.length_b   1.000
_cell.length_c   1.000
_cell.angle_alpha   90.00
_cell.angle_beta   90.00
_cell.angle_gamma   90.00
#
_symmetry.space_group_name_H-M   'P 1'
#
loop_
_entity.id
_entity.type
_entity.pdbx_description
1 polymer ?
#
loop_
_entity_poly.entity_id
_entity_poly.type
_entity_poly.pdbx_seq_one_letter_code
_entity_poly.pdbx_strand_id
1 'polypeptide(L)'
;MTLRSAIGTRDGWTVHIRADDHDHLRSFQRRCRDRQVGISISRLHSLEDVSADDRLTTPQLEALELAFRRGYVDDPRRVTLDDLATDLEITRQSLAGRLRRGHRNLLARVFGSDGPPLERVPSHSFAED
;
A
#
# COMPACT_ATOMS: atom_id res chain seq x y z
N MET A 1 17.31 -12.52 -5.40
CA MET A 1 15.98 -12.23 -5.98
C MET A 1 14.96 -13.24 -5.49
N THR A 2 13.82 -12.78 -4.96
CA THR A 2 12.80 -13.63 -4.33
C THR A 2 11.42 -13.36 -4.93
N LEU A 3 10.67 -14.41 -5.26
CA LEU A 3 9.26 -14.28 -5.68
C LEU A 3 8.39 -14.05 -4.43
N ARG A 4 7.55 -13.01 -4.45
CA ARG A 4 6.62 -12.67 -3.36
C ARG A 4 5.21 -13.17 -3.63
N SER A 5 4.73 -12.99 -4.86
CA SER A 5 3.45 -13.52 -5.33
C SER A 5 3.47 -13.64 -6.85
N ALA A 6 2.63 -14.54 -7.37
CA ALA A 6 2.39 -14.70 -8.81
C ALA A 6 0.91 -14.96 -9.02
N ILE A 7 0.28 -14.17 -9.89
CA ILE A 7 -1.12 -14.33 -10.29
C ILE A 7 -1.14 -14.50 -11.80
N GLY A 8 -1.74 -15.60 -12.27
CA GLY A 8 -1.92 -15.88 -13.68
C GLY A 8 -3.37 -15.66 -14.10
N THR A 9 -3.59 -14.90 -15.16
CA THR A 9 -4.88 -14.73 -15.84
C THR A 9 -4.77 -15.21 -17.29
N ARG A 10 -5.87 -15.22 -18.04
CA ARG A 10 -5.85 -15.52 -19.48
C ARG A 10 -5.02 -14.50 -20.28
N ASP A 11 -4.86 -13.29 -19.76
CA ASP A 11 -4.15 -12.18 -20.40
C ASP A 11 -2.66 -12.13 -20.05
N GLY A 12 -2.20 -12.95 -19.08
CA GLY A 12 -0.79 -13.09 -18.75
C GLY A 12 -0.51 -13.33 -17.27
N TRP A 13 0.75 -13.18 -16.90
CA TRP A 13 1.23 -13.36 -15.53
C TRP A 13 1.63 -12.03 -14.91
N THR A 14 1.08 -11.73 -13.74
CA THR A 14 1.54 -10.65 -12.87
C THR A 14 2.38 -11.24 -11.75
N VAL A 15 3.65 -10.85 -11.67
CA VAL A 15 4.60 -11.36 -10.66
C VAL A 15 5.16 -10.22 -9.83
N HIS A 16 5.10 -10.37 -8.51
CA HIS A 16 5.77 -9.47 -7.57
C HIS A 16 7.08 -10.11 -7.13
N ILE A 17 8.17 -9.41 -7.39
CA ILE A 17 9.53 -9.89 -7.19
C ILE A 17 10.30 -8.88 -6.35
N ARG A 18 11.07 -9.38 -5.38
CA ARG A 18 12.03 -8.58 -4.62
C ARG A 18 13.42 -8.85 -5.17
N ALA A 19 14.07 -7.82 -5.70
CA ALA A 19 15.50 -7.85 -5.99
C ALA A 19 16.26 -7.34 -4.77
N ASP A 20 17.43 -7.92 -4.52
CA ASP A 20 18.27 -7.53 -3.38
C ASP A 20 19.07 -6.26 -3.71
N ASP A 21 19.31 -6.00 -5.00
CA ASP A 21 19.92 -4.79 -5.55
C ASP A 21 19.45 -4.53 -7.00
N HIS A 22 19.87 -3.40 -7.57
CA HIS A 22 19.57 -3.01 -8.95
C HIS A 22 20.20 -3.95 -10.00
N ASP A 23 21.33 -4.59 -9.69
CA ASP A 23 22.05 -5.45 -10.63
C ASP A 23 21.32 -6.78 -10.85
N HIS A 24 20.70 -7.32 -9.81
CA HIS A 24 19.82 -8.46 -9.89
C HIS A 24 18.57 -8.17 -10.73
N LEU A 25 17.98 -6.97 -10.59
CA LEU A 25 16.83 -6.56 -11.40
C LEU A 25 17.22 -6.38 -12.88
N ARG A 26 18.36 -5.73 -13.16
CA ARG A 26 18.87 -5.57 -14.53
C ARG A 26 19.18 -6.91 -15.19
N SER A 27 19.79 -7.83 -14.43
CA SER A 27 20.08 -9.19 -14.89
C SER A 27 18.80 -9.98 -15.20
N PHE A 28 17.76 -9.83 -14.38
CA PHE A 28 16.45 -10.42 -14.64
C PHE A 28 15.79 -9.86 -15.91
N GLN A 29 15.75 -8.53 -16.07
CA GLN A 29 15.21 -7.88 -17.28
C GLN A 29 15.92 -8.36 -18.54
N ARG A 30 17.26 -8.44 -18.50
CA ARG A 30 18.07 -8.93 -19.62
C ARG A 30 17.71 -10.38 -19.95
N ARG A 31 17.67 -11.27 -18.95
CA ARG A 31 17.33 -12.68 -19.12
C ARG A 31 15.95 -12.94 -19.71
N CYS A 32 14.99 -12.08 -19.42
CA CYS A 32 13.65 -12.19 -19.99
C CYS A 32 13.58 -11.65 -21.42
N ARG A 33 14.29 -10.55 -21.70
CA ARG A 33 14.46 -10.03 -23.07
C ARG A 33 15.13 -11.06 -23.97
N ASP A 34 16.21 -11.68 -23.50
CA ASP A 34 16.95 -12.72 -24.23
C ASP A 34 16.09 -13.96 -24.54
N ARG A 35 15.05 -14.20 -23.72
CA ARG A 35 14.08 -15.29 -23.89
C ARG A 35 12.80 -14.84 -24.61
N GLN A 36 12.77 -13.62 -25.16
CA GLN A 36 11.60 -13.01 -25.80
C GLN A 36 10.34 -13.00 -24.91
N VAL A 37 10.52 -12.99 -23.59
CA VAL A 37 9.43 -12.81 -22.63
C VAL A 37 9.15 -11.31 -22.53
N GLY A 38 8.00 -10.88 -23.05
CA GLY A 38 7.53 -9.50 -22.91
C GLY A 38 7.20 -9.22 -21.46
N ILE A 39 8.02 -8.42 -20.77
CA ILE A 39 7.72 -7.93 -19.43
C ILE A 39 7.43 -6.44 -19.50
N SER A 40 6.30 -6.02 -18.93
CA SER A 40 6.06 -4.63 -18.55
C SER A 40 6.30 -4.51 -17.04
N ILE A 41 7.21 -3.63 -16.63
CA ILE A 41 7.40 -3.33 -15.21
C ILE A 41 6.29 -2.36 -14.82
N SER A 42 5.30 -2.87 -14.09
CA SER A 42 4.17 -2.06 -13.66
C SER A 42 4.57 -1.06 -12.57
N ARG A 43 5.43 -1.46 -11.63
CA ARG A 43 5.93 -0.63 -10.52
C ARG A 43 7.32 -1.07 -10.06
N LEU A 44 8.17 -0.10 -9.73
CA LEU A 44 9.46 -0.31 -9.09
C LEU A 44 9.50 0.56 -7.83
N HIS A 45 9.67 -0.06 -6.66
CA HIS A 45 9.83 0.66 -5.39
C HIS A 45 11.23 0.38 -4.86
N SER A 46 12.04 1.42 -4.64
CA SER A 46 13.23 1.28 -3.82
C SER A 46 12.79 1.09 -2.36
N LEU A 47 13.45 0.18 -1.63
CA LEU A 47 13.21 0.01 -0.19
C LEU A 47 13.65 1.26 0.60
N GLU A 48 14.54 2.07 0.03
CA GLU A 48 15.02 3.34 0.58
C GLU A 48 14.00 4.47 0.36
N ASP A 49 13.19 4.41 -0.70
CA ASP A 49 12.16 5.42 -1.04
C ASP A 49 10.92 5.39 -0.14
N VAL A 50 10.81 4.41 0.75
CA VAL A 50 9.75 4.41 1.79
C VAL A 50 9.91 5.62 2.72
N SER A 51 11.10 6.23 2.75
CA SER A 51 11.39 7.45 3.51
C SER A 51 11.09 8.77 2.75
N ALA A 52 10.94 8.76 1.42
CA ALA A 52 11.06 10.00 0.61
C ALA A 52 9.88 10.30 -0.34
N ASP A 53 8.78 9.54 -0.29
CA ASP A 53 7.54 9.93 -1.00
C ASP A 53 6.73 10.90 -0.10
N ASP A 54 6.95 12.18 -0.35
CA ASP A 54 6.48 13.44 0.28
C ASP A 54 4.94 13.62 0.36
N ARG A 55 4.17 12.54 0.28
CA ARG A 55 2.70 12.60 0.15
C ARG A 55 1.98 12.81 1.47
N LEU A 56 2.60 12.49 2.60
CA LEU A 56 2.06 12.78 3.92
C LEU A 56 2.70 14.05 4.47
N THR A 57 1.91 15.12 4.56
CA THR A 57 2.33 16.31 5.31
C THR A 57 2.52 15.95 6.79
N THR A 58 3.45 16.59 7.50
CA THR A 58 3.67 16.38 8.95
C THR A 58 2.36 16.32 9.76
N PRO A 59 1.38 17.24 9.57
CA PRO A 59 0.12 17.18 10.33
C PRO A 59 -0.76 15.96 10.03
N GLN A 60 -0.61 15.33 8.86
CA GLN A 60 -1.34 14.10 8.52
C GLN A 60 -0.69 12.89 9.20
N LEU A 61 0.64 12.84 9.19
CA LEU A 61 1.40 11.79 9.89
C LEU A 61 1.14 11.84 11.40
N GLU A 62 1.25 13.02 12.00
CA GLU A 62 0.97 13.23 13.43
C GLU A 62 -0.45 12.80 13.81
N ALA A 63 -1.45 13.15 12.99
CA ALA A 63 -2.83 12.76 13.23
C ALA A 63 -3.01 11.23 13.16
N LEU A 64 -2.43 10.56 12.16
CA LEU A 64 -2.49 9.11 12.02
C LEU A 64 -1.78 8.40 13.17
N GLU A 65 -0.60 8.87 13.55
CA GLU A 65 0.19 8.31 14.65
C GLU A 65 -0.55 8.47 15.99
N LEU A 66 -1.12 9.65 16.25
CA LEU A 66 -1.92 9.88 17.45
C LEU A 66 -3.15 8.97 17.50
N ALA A 67 -3.89 8.88 16.39
CA ALA A 67 -5.05 8.00 16.29
C ALA A 67 -4.71 6.53 16.52
N PHE A 68 -3.59 6.06 15.96
CA PHE A 68 -3.09 4.71 16.20
C PHE A 68 -2.70 4.48 17.67
N ARG A 69 -1.82 5.34 18.22
CA ARG A 69 -1.32 5.16 19.59
C ARG A 69 -2.41 5.24 20.66
N ARG A 70 -3.39 6.12 20.48
CA ARG A 70 -4.50 6.27 21.43
C ARG A 70 -5.61 5.24 21.23
N GLY A 71 -5.55 4.41 20.18
CA GLY A 71 -6.52 3.35 19.93
C GLY A 71 -7.84 3.83 19.33
N TYR A 72 -7.80 4.88 18.50
CA TYR A 72 -8.96 5.35 17.74
C TYR A 72 -9.35 4.39 16.60
N VAL A 73 -8.38 3.67 16.06
CA VAL A 73 -8.55 2.68 14.99
C VAL A 73 -8.78 1.25 15.52
N ASP A 74 -8.85 1.09 16.84
CA ASP A 74 -8.98 -0.21 17.49
C ASP A 74 -10.44 -0.66 17.57
N ASP A 75 -10.64 -1.95 17.82
CA ASP A 75 -11.95 -2.56 18.06
C ASP A 75 -11.95 -3.34 19.39
N PRO A 76 -12.64 -2.87 20.46
CA PRO A 76 -13.39 -1.61 20.53
C PRO A 76 -12.46 -0.39 20.60
N ARG A 77 -12.95 0.76 20.11
CA ARG A 77 -12.21 2.03 20.17
C ARG A 77 -11.97 2.46 21.61
N ARG A 78 -10.74 2.85 21.92
CA ARG A 78 -10.36 3.38 23.24
C ARG A 78 -10.58 4.88 23.40
N VAL A 79 -10.56 5.63 22.30
CA VAL A 79 -10.77 7.09 22.28
C VAL A 79 -11.69 7.51 21.15
N THR A 80 -12.32 8.67 21.31
CA THR A 80 -13.15 9.30 20.28
C THR A 80 -12.34 10.26 19.41
N LEU A 81 -12.94 10.68 18.30
CA LEU A 81 -12.34 11.70 17.45
C LEU A 81 -12.30 13.08 18.13
N ASP A 82 -13.23 13.34 19.05
CA ASP A 82 -13.28 14.59 19.81
C ASP A 82 -12.12 14.65 20.82
N ASP A 83 -11.84 13.55 21.52
CA ASP A 83 -10.69 13.46 22.46
C ASP A 83 -9.37 13.79 21.75
N LEU A 84 -9.17 13.21 20.56
CA LEU A 84 -7.98 13.45 19.75
C LEU A 84 -7.90 14.89 19.19
N ALA A 85 -9.04 15.50 18.90
CA ALA A 85 -9.09 16.87 18.40
C ALA A 85 -8.70 17.85 19.51
N THR A 86 -9.15 17.58 20.74
CA THR A 86 -8.72 18.29 21.95
C THR A 86 -7.23 18.15 22.19
N ASP A 87 -6.66 16.95 22.09
CA ASP A 87 -5.21 16.71 22.26
C ASP A 87 -4.35 17.51 21.26
N LEU A 88 -4.88 17.78 20.06
CA LEU A 88 -4.19 18.51 19.00
C LEU A 88 -4.57 20.00 18.93
N GLU A 89 -5.43 20.47 19.84
CA GLU A 89 -5.96 21.84 19.86
C GLU A 89 -6.54 22.31 18.51
N ILE A 90 -7.22 21.40 17.80
CA ILE A 90 -7.88 21.68 16.52
C ILE A 90 -9.35 21.28 16.56
N THR A 91 -10.11 21.74 15.57
CA THR A 91 -11.51 21.29 15.46
C THR A 91 -11.58 19.83 15.04
N ARG A 92 -12.61 19.12 15.51
CA ARG A 92 -12.94 17.75 15.10
C ARG A 92 -12.98 17.61 13.58
N GLN A 93 -13.55 18.59 12.88
CA GLN A 93 -13.64 18.63 11.42
C GLN A 93 -12.25 18.72 10.77
N SER A 94 -11.34 19.51 11.35
CA SER A 94 -9.96 19.62 10.88
C SER A 94 -9.23 18.29 11.04
N LEU A 95 -9.38 17.64 12.20
CA LEU A 95 -8.78 16.33 12.45
C LEU A 95 -9.35 15.25 11.51
N ALA A 96 -10.67 15.19 11.35
CA ALA A 96 -11.33 14.28 10.41
C ALA A 96 -10.78 14.44 8.98
N GLY A 97 -10.58 15.70 8.56
CA GLY A 97 -9.97 16.02 7.27
C GLY A 97 -8.52 15.55 7.14
N ARG A 98 -7.70 15.75 8.19
CA ARG A 98 -6.30 15.29 8.24
C ARG A 98 -6.23 13.77 8.15
N LEU A 99 -7.00 13.04 8.96
CA LEU A 99 -7.05 11.58 8.95
C LEU A 99 -7.53 11.04 7.59
N ARG A 100 -8.58 11.62 7.01
CA ARG A 100 -9.08 11.17 5.70
C ARG A 100 -8.04 11.33 4.59
N ARG A 101 -7.36 12.49 4.54
CA ARG A 101 -6.28 12.73 3.57
C ARG A 101 -5.07 11.84 3.84
N GLY A 102 -4.70 11.69 5.11
CA GLY A 102 -3.62 10.82 5.55
C GLY A 102 -3.85 9.37 5.13
N HIS A 103 -5.02 8.79 5.43
CA HIS A 103 -5.40 7.46 4.99
C HIS A 103 -5.38 7.33 3.47
N ARG A 104 -5.96 8.27 2.72
CA ARG A 104 -5.90 8.25 1.25
C ARG A 104 -4.46 8.20 0.75
N ASN A 105 -3.59 9.05 1.28
CA ASN A 105 -2.21 9.13 0.84
C ASN A 105 -1.42 7.87 1.22
N LEU A 106 -1.67 7.30 2.41
CA LEU A 106 -1.11 6.02 2.82
C LEU A 106 -1.57 4.88 1.90
N LEU A 107 -2.86 4.79 1.59
CA LEU A 107 -3.41 3.77 0.69
C LEU A 107 -2.88 3.94 -0.74
N ALA A 108 -2.72 5.18 -1.22
CA ALA A 108 -2.12 5.45 -2.52
C ALA A 108 -0.65 5.01 -2.60
N ARG A 109 0.10 5.02 -1.48
CA ARG A 109 1.45 4.46 -1.43
C ARG A 109 1.45 2.93 -1.53
N VAL A 110 0.47 2.28 -0.89
CA VAL A 110 0.35 0.82 -0.90
C VAL A 110 -0.13 0.30 -2.27
N PHE A 111 -1.11 0.97 -2.88
CA PHE A 111 -1.79 0.48 -4.09
C PHE A 111 -1.38 1.18 -5.40
N GLY A 112 -0.62 2.28 -5.32
CA GLY A 112 -0.44 3.21 -6.43
C GLY A 112 -1.69 4.08 -6.65
N SER A 113 -1.55 5.23 -7.32
CA SER A 113 -2.69 6.11 -7.65
C SER A 113 -3.73 5.45 -8.57
N ASP A 114 -3.35 4.36 -9.25
CA ASP A 114 -4.16 3.58 -10.19
C ASP A 114 -3.90 2.08 -9.99
N GLY A 115 -4.21 1.54 -8.81
CA GLY A 115 -4.27 0.09 -8.58
C GLY A 115 -5.31 -0.56 -9.49
N PRO A 116 -5.02 -1.70 -10.18
CA PRO A 116 -6.08 -2.46 -10.82
C PRO A 116 -7.14 -2.81 -9.75
N PRO A 117 -8.44 -2.83 -10.11
CA PRO A 117 -9.50 -3.15 -9.16
C PRO A 117 -9.16 -4.43 -8.41
N LEU A 118 -9.49 -4.49 -7.11
CA LEU A 118 -9.39 -5.73 -6.35
C LEU A 118 -10.22 -6.80 -7.08
N GLU A 119 -9.55 -7.72 -7.77
CA GLU A 119 -10.21 -8.89 -8.32
C GLU A 119 -10.86 -9.63 -7.15
N ARG A 120 -12.18 -9.76 -7.19
CA ARG A 120 -12.88 -10.61 -6.24
C ARG A 120 -12.38 -12.02 -6.51
N VAL A 121 -11.62 -12.58 -5.57
CA VAL A 121 -11.40 -14.02 -5.54
C VAL A 121 -12.79 -14.64 -5.43
N PRO A 122 -13.27 -15.41 -6.42
CA PRO A 122 -14.57 -16.06 -6.30
C PRO A 122 -14.52 -16.95 -5.06
N SER A 123 -15.47 -16.74 -4.16
CA SER A 123 -15.73 -17.63 -3.04
C SER A 123 -16.03 -19.00 -3.63
N HIS A 124 -15.04 -19.89 -3.68
CA HIS A 124 -15.29 -21.30 -3.94
C HIS A 124 -16.10 -21.81 -2.74
N SER A 125 -17.43 -21.80 -2.90
CA SER A 125 -18.32 -22.65 -2.15
C SER A 125 -17.86 -24.08 -2.42
N PHE A 126 -17.16 -24.66 -1.44
CA PHE A 126 -17.04 -26.10 -1.37
C PHE A 126 -18.46 -26.62 -1.18
N ALA A 127 -19.09 -27.06 -2.27
CA ALA A 127 -20.21 -27.97 -2.19
C ALA A 127 -19.60 -29.31 -1.78
N GLU A 128 -19.88 -29.72 -0.54
CA GLU A 128 -19.65 -31.08 -0.07
C GLU A 128 -20.65 -32.00 -0.79
N ASP A 129 -20.10 -33.04 -1.43
CA ASP A 129 -20.83 -34.24 -1.90
C ASP A 129 -21.24 -35.12 -0.70
#